data_AF-A0A067FGS0-F1
#
_entry.id   AF-A0A067FGS0-F1
#
_cell.length_a   1.000
_cell.length_b   1.000
_cell.length_c   1.000
_cell.angle_alpha   90.00
_cell.angle_beta   90.00
_cell.angle_gamma   90.00
#
_symmetry.space_group_name_H-M   'P 1'
#
loop_
_entity.id
_entity.type
_entity.pdbx_description
1 polymer ?
#
loop_
_entity_poly.entity_id
_entity_poly.type
_entity_poly.pdbx_seq_one_letter_code
_entity_poly.pdbx_strand_id
1 'polypeptide(L)'
;MAAESSYRHSLSLTLRHFFPFAANLICPPPPNHSYISYKKGDSVLVSVAESDSDFNHLTANQARDNTVFHHLLSEETHAVPSMAVQVTVFPNSGISIGIAVNDVAADGRSFNHFVKFWASMSVTHRLEDLPCHEKVLVEDPDGLASIYLNDWRNFLKNCSAPSSANSGGGVTPPTVVPQDRS
;
A
#
# COMPACT_ATOMS: atom_id res chain seq x y z
N MET A 1 1.67 -28.12 2.68
CA MET A 1 0.85 -28.17 1.44
C MET A 1 -0.63 -27.83 1.69
N ALA A 2 -1.29 -28.28 2.77
CA ALA A 2 -2.71 -27.96 3.05
C ALA A 2 -2.98 -26.50 3.51
N ALA A 3 -2.00 -25.82 4.12
CA ALA A 3 -2.16 -24.43 4.55
C ALA A 3 -2.12 -23.44 3.36
N GLU A 4 -1.36 -23.77 2.31
CA GLU A 4 -1.15 -22.88 1.16
C GLU A 4 -2.40 -22.73 0.30
N SER A 5 -3.20 -23.79 0.20
CA SER A 5 -4.50 -23.76 -0.47
C SER A 5 -5.55 -22.98 0.32
N SER A 6 -5.46 -22.93 1.66
CA SER A 6 -6.48 -22.28 2.50
C SER A 6 -6.42 -20.74 2.46
N TYR A 7 -5.22 -20.15 2.61
CA TYR A 7 -5.10 -18.68 2.63
C TYR A 7 -5.32 -18.08 1.23
N ARG A 8 -4.82 -18.73 0.17
CA ARG A 8 -5.08 -18.31 -1.22
C ARG A 8 -6.57 -18.39 -1.57
N HIS A 9 -7.26 -19.44 -1.11
CA HIS A 9 -8.69 -19.60 -1.35
C HIS A 9 -9.52 -18.54 -0.62
N SER A 10 -9.28 -18.34 0.68
CA SER A 10 -9.98 -17.31 1.47
C SER A 10 -9.70 -15.90 0.96
N LEU A 11 -8.47 -15.61 0.53
CA LEU A 11 -8.13 -14.34 -0.12
C LEU A 11 -8.90 -14.17 -1.44
N SER A 12 -8.96 -15.21 -2.27
CA SER A 12 -9.73 -15.20 -3.51
C SER A 12 -11.22 -14.92 -3.27
N LEU A 13 -11.82 -15.51 -2.24
CA LEU A 13 -13.21 -15.23 -1.85
C LEU A 13 -13.37 -13.79 -1.38
N THR A 14 -12.45 -13.29 -0.56
CA THR A 14 -12.49 -11.92 -0.04
C THR A 14 -12.38 -10.89 -1.16
N LEU A 15 -11.50 -11.10 -2.13
CA LEU A 15 -11.30 -10.21 -3.28
C LEU A 15 -12.53 -10.11 -4.19
N ARG A 16 -13.49 -11.05 -4.12
CA ARG A 16 -14.78 -10.88 -4.83
C ARG A 16 -15.60 -9.73 -4.27
N HIS A 17 -15.48 -9.48 -2.96
CA HIS A 17 -16.14 -8.38 -2.28
C HIS A 17 -15.29 -7.12 -2.30
N PHE A 18 -13.96 -7.26 -2.19
CA PHE A 18 -13.01 -6.17 -2.22
C PHE A 18 -12.20 -6.13 -3.52
N PHE A 19 -12.90 -6.17 -4.65
CA PHE A 19 -12.29 -6.20 -5.98
C PHE A 19 -11.34 -5.01 -6.28
N PRO A 20 -11.47 -3.81 -5.68
CA PRO A 20 -10.49 -2.73 -5.90
C PRO A 20 -9.05 -3.10 -5.52
N PHE A 21 -8.84 -4.02 -4.57
CA PHE A 21 -7.49 -4.49 -4.22
C PHE A 21 -6.89 -5.43 -5.27
N ALA A 22 -7.73 -6.07 -6.10
CA ALA A 22 -7.27 -6.86 -7.26
C ALA A 22 -7.18 -6.03 -8.54
N ALA A 23 -7.53 -4.74 -8.49
CA ALA A 23 -7.59 -3.88 -9.67
C ALA A 23 -6.24 -3.23 -9.97
N ASN A 24 -6.19 -2.53 -11.10
CA ASN A 24 -5.03 -1.76 -11.51
C ASN A 24 -5.34 -0.25 -11.47
N LEU A 25 -4.36 0.55 -11.05
CA LEU A 25 -4.43 2.00 -11.16
C LEU A 25 -4.11 2.42 -12.60
N ILE A 26 -5.06 3.09 -13.25
CA ILE A 26 -4.90 3.65 -14.60
C ILE A 26 -4.65 5.14 -14.48
N CYS A 27 -3.54 5.61 -15.05
CA CYS A 27 -3.14 7.01 -15.09
C CYS A 27 -3.14 7.53 -16.53
N PRO A 28 -4.30 7.93 -17.09
CA PRO A 28 -4.36 8.47 -18.44
C PRO A 28 -3.65 9.84 -18.50
N PRO A 29 -3.21 10.28 -19.70
CA PRO A 29 -2.66 11.61 -19.87
C PRO A 29 -3.72 12.68 -19.54
N PRO A 30 -3.28 13.87 -19.08
CA PRO A 30 -4.17 15.00 -18.86
C PRO A 30 -5.02 15.31 -20.11
N PRO A 31 -6.27 15.77 -19.95
CA PRO A 31 -6.89 16.24 -18.71
C PRO A 31 -7.51 15.13 -17.83
N ASN A 32 -7.59 13.89 -18.32
CA ASN A 32 -8.35 12.80 -17.70
C ASN A 32 -7.86 12.45 -16.29
N HIS A 33 -8.77 12.02 -15.42
CA HIS A 33 -8.44 11.63 -14.04
C HIS A 33 -7.95 10.18 -13.98
N SER A 34 -7.05 9.89 -13.03
CA SER A 34 -6.68 8.51 -12.73
C SER A 34 -7.85 7.77 -12.10
N TYR A 35 -7.98 6.49 -12.41
CA TYR A 35 -9.06 5.66 -11.90
C TYR A 35 -8.60 4.22 -11.68
N ILE A 36 -9.29 3.53 -10.79
CA ILE A 36 -9.06 2.12 -10.52
C ILE A 36 -9.92 1.33 -11.49
N SER A 37 -9.29 0.45 -12.26
CA SER A 37 -9.95 -0.41 -13.23
C SER A 37 -9.77 -1.86 -12.83
N TYR A 38 -10.88 -2.54 -12.56
CA TYR A 38 -10.90 -3.99 -12.42
C TYR A 38 -11.41 -4.62 -13.72
N LYS A 39 -10.66 -5.58 -14.25
CA LYS A 39 -11.05 -6.42 -15.39
C LYS A 39 -11.03 -7.88 -14.98
N LYS A 40 -11.88 -8.68 -15.64
CA LYS A 40 -11.86 -10.13 -15.44
C LYS A 40 -10.47 -10.67 -15.80
N GLY A 41 -9.83 -11.33 -14.84
CA GLY A 41 -8.46 -11.85 -14.98
C GLY A 41 -7.43 -11.03 -14.21
N ASP A 42 -7.77 -9.82 -13.76
CA ASP A 42 -6.92 -9.09 -12.82
C ASP A 42 -6.81 -9.89 -11.51
N SER A 43 -5.62 -9.87 -10.93
CA SER A 43 -5.25 -10.70 -9.79
C SER A 43 -4.25 -9.99 -8.88
N VAL A 44 -4.13 -10.49 -7.66
CA VAL A 44 -3.17 -10.00 -6.65
C VAL A 44 -1.93 -10.88 -6.70
N LEU A 45 -0.75 -10.25 -6.66
CA LEU A 45 0.51 -10.97 -6.50
C LEU A 45 0.58 -11.56 -5.09
N VAL A 46 0.76 -12.87 -5.00
CA VAL A 46 0.87 -13.60 -3.73
C VAL A 46 2.16 -14.41 -3.71
N SER A 47 3.16 -13.97 -2.94
CA SER A 47 4.43 -14.66 -2.76
C SER A 47 4.47 -15.44 -1.44
N VAL A 48 5.29 -16.49 -1.41
CA VAL A 48 5.64 -17.23 -0.19
C VAL A 48 7.15 -17.22 -0.05
N ALA A 49 7.63 -16.86 1.13
CA ALA A 49 9.05 -16.83 1.46
C ALA A 49 9.30 -17.53 2.79
N GLU A 50 10.55 -17.92 3.01
CA GLU A 50 11.05 -18.39 4.30
C GLU A 50 12.12 -17.40 4.79
N SER A 51 12.16 -17.13 6.09
CA SER A 51 13.14 -16.23 6.71
C SER A 51 13.73 -16.86 7.96
N ASP A 52 15.06 -16.85 8.02
CA ASP A 52 15.84 -17.25 9.19
C ASP A 52 16.04 -16.07 10.19
N SER A 53 15.40 -14.93 9.94
CA SER A 53 15.51 -13.77 10.83
C SER A 53 14.88 -14.07 12.20
N ASP A 54 15.40 -13.44 13.26
CA ASP A 54 14.90 -13.63 14.62
C ASP A 54 13.47 -13.08 14.75
N PHE A 55 12.48 -13.98 14.75
CA PHE A 55 11.06 -13.66 14.86
C PHE A 55 10.70 -12.92 16.15
N ASN A 56 11.33 -13.28 17.28
CA ASN A 56 11.10 -12.60 18.56
C ASN A 56 11.66 -11.18 18.51
N HIS A 57 12.82 -11.03 17.88
CA HIS A 57 13.37 -9.71 17.63
C HIS A 57 12.46 -8.88 16.73
N LEU A 58 11.84 -9.43 15.69
CA LEU A 58 10.96 -8.68 14.78
C LEU A 58 9.62 -8.25 15.42
N THR A 59 9.10 -9.05 16.35
CA THR A 59 7.77 -8.84 16.96
C THR A 59 7.77 -8.03 18.26
N ALA A 60 8.95 -7.77 18.87
CA ALA A 60 8.99 -6.95 20.09
C ALA A 60 8.58 -5.47 19.85
N ASN A 61 8.31 -4.73 20.92
CA ASN A 61 7.80 -3.34 20.84
C ASN A 61 8.89 -2.26 20.87
N GLN A 62 10.12 -2.60 20.47
CA GLN A 62 11.26 -1.69 20.48
C GLN A 62 11.42 -0.99 19.12
N ALA A 63 11.97 0.23 19.14
CA ALA A 63 12.29 0.98 17.92
C ALA A 63 13.34 0.22 17.09
N ARG A 64 13.15 0.21 15.77
CA ARG A 64 14.03 -0.48 14.83
C ARG A 64 14.13 0.29 13.52
N ASP A 65 15.23 0.03 12.83
CA ASP A 65 15.37 0.42 11.44
C ASP A 65 14.29 -0.28 10.59
N ASN A 66 13.65 0.43 9.65
CA ASN A 66 12.61 -0.17 8.81
C ASN A 66 13.18 -1.22 7.84
N THR A 67 14.49 -1.18 7.60
CA THR A 67 15.17 -2.02 6.61
C THR A 67 15.07 -3.49 6.94
N VAL A 68 14.93 -3.82 8.23
CA VAL A 68 14.73 -5.19 8.71
C VAL A 68 13.42 -5.81 8.21
N PHE A 69 12.46 -5.01 7.74
CA PHE A 69 11.16 -5.47 7.24
C PHE A 69 11.05 -5.51 5.70
N HIS A 70 12.01 -4.96 4.95
CA HIS A 70 11.93 -4.94 3.48
C HIS A 70 11.81 -6.34 2.88
N HIS A 71 12.50 -7.33 3.46
CA HIS A 71 12.43 -8.72 3.01
C HIS A 71 11.05 -9.38 3.21
N LEU A 72 10.14 -8.74 3.96
CA LEU A 72 8.78 -9.22 4.20
C LEU A 72 7.77 -8.74 3.16
N LEU A 73 8.20 -7.94 2.18
CA LEU A 73 7.38 -7.44 1.09
C LEU A 73 8.03 -7.83 -0.25
N SER A 74 7.20 -8.19 -1.22
CA SER A 74 7.67 -8.42 -2.59
C SER A 74 7.89 -7.08 -3.28
N GLU A 75 9.05 -6.86 -3.90
CA GLU A 75 9.25 -5.71 -4.79
C GLU A 75 8.44 -5.91 -6.09
N GLU A 76 7.71 -4.87 -6.52
CA GLU A 76 6.75 -4.94 -7.63
C GLU A 76 7.36 -4.72 -9.02
N THR A 77 6.77 -5.43 -10.00
CA THR A 77 6.92 -5.35 -11.45
C THR A 77 6.29 -4.10 -12.09
N HIS A 78 6.45 -3.92 -13.41
CA HIS A 78 6.16 -2.69 -14.21
C HIS A 78 4.72 -2.13 -14.23
N ALA A 79 3.75 -2.73 -13.54
CA ALA A 79 2.42 -2.15 -13.29
C ALA A 79 2.33 -1.86 -11.80
N VAL A 80 1.59 -0.83 -11.37
CA VAL A 80 1.35 -0.60 -9.93
C VAL A 80 0.04 -1.31 -9.55
N PRO A 81 0.05 -2.62 -9.22
CA PRO A 81 -1.14 -3.28 -8.72
C PRO A 81 -1.64 -2.56 -7.47
N SER A 82 -2.95 -2.59 -7.24
CA SER A 82 -3.52 -1.98 -6.04
C SER A 82 -3.01 -2.64 -4.75
N MET A 83 -2.62 -3.92 -4.81
CA MET A 83 -2.13 -4.67 -3.67
C MET A 83 -1.23 -5.84 -4.07
N ALA A 84 -0.25 -6.14 -3.22
CA ALA A 84 0.54 -7.36 -3.21
C ALA A 84 0.59 -7.97 -1.81
N VAL A 85 0.66 -9.29 -1.72
CA VAL A 85 0.69 -10.04 -0.46
C VAL A 85 1.90 -10.96 -0.44
N GLN A 86 2.63 -10.96 0.68
CA GLN A 86 3.69 -11.91 0.95
C GLN A 86 3.41 -12.66 2.25
N VAL A 87 3.51 -13.99 2.20
CA VAL A 87 3.47 -14.85 3.39
C VAL A 87 4.89 -15.32 3.67
N THR A 88 5.46 -14.88 4.78
CA THR A 88 6.81 -15.28 5.21
C THR A 88 6.73 -16.24 6.38
N VAL A 89 7.28 -17.44 6.22
CA VAL A 89 7.37 -18.45 7.27
C VAL A 89 8.68 -18.29 8.02
N PHE A 90 8.61 -18.31 9.36
CA PHE A 90 9.76 -18.36 10.25
C PHE A 90 9.77 -19.74 10.94
N PRO A 91 10.67 -20.65 10.53
CA PRO A 91 10.67 -22.02 11.01
C PRO A 91 10.63 -22.09 12.55
N ASN A 92 9.73 -22.94 13.08
CA ASN A 92 9.51 -23.16 14.51
C ASN A 92 9.12 -21.92 15.33
N SER A 93 8.83 -20.78 14.68
CA SER A 93 8.61 -19.50 15.36
C SER A 93 7.26 -18.87 15.02
N GLY A 94 6.91 -18.77 13.73
CA GLY A 94 5.67 -18.12 13.33
C GLY A 94 5.55 -17.84 11.84
N ILE A 95 4.57 -16.99 11.50
CA ILE A 95 4.30 -16.53 10.14
C ILE A 95 4.09 -15.01 10.18
N SER A 96 4.62 -14.30 9.19
CA SER A 96 4.28 -12.91 8.91
C SER A 96 3.48 -12.83 7.61
N ILE A 97 2.49 -11.95 7.57
CA ILE A 97 1.74 -11.60 6.35
C ILE A 97 2.03 -10.14 6.06
N GLY A 98 2.90 -9.90 5.08
CA GLY A 98 3.17 -8.57 4.54
C GLY A 98 2.15 -8.22 3.47
N ILE A 99 1.57 -7.02 3.54
CA ILE A 99 0.64 -6.52 2.52
C ILE A 99 1.12 -5.13 2.09
N ALA A 100 1.42 -4.99 0.80
CA ALA A 100 1.65 -3.69 0.18
C ALA A 100 0.34 -3.25 -0.50
N VAL A 101 -0.09 -2.01 -0.26
CA VAL A 101 -1.31 -1.44 -0.84
C VAL A 101 -0.99 -0.06 -1.37
N ASN A 102 -1.51 0.27 -2.55
CA ASN A 102 -1.50 1.63 -3.04
C ASN A 102 -2.61 2.43 -2.33
N ASP A 103 -2.26 3.50 -1.60
CA ASP A 103 -3.21 4.33 -0.85
C ASP A 103 -4.32 4.95 -1.72
N VAL A 104 -4.14 5.02 -3.05
CA VAL A 104 -5.21 5.43 -3.97
C VAL A 104 -6.39 4.43 -3.95
N ALA A 105 -6.13 3.16 -3.62
CA ALA A 105 -7.13 2.11 -3.61
C ALA A 105 -8.02 2.12 -2.37
N ALA A 106 -7.48 2.52 -1.21
CA ALA A 106 -8.20 2.45 0.05
C ALA A 106 -7.56 3.36 1.11
N ASP A 107 -8.41 3.99 1.93
CA ASP A 107 -7.96 4.58 3.18
C ASP A 107 -7.69 3.51 4.25
N GLY A 108 -7.08 3.90 5.37
CA GLY A 108 -6.74 2.97 6.45
C GLY A 108 -7.95 2.24 7.06
N ARG A 109 -9.15 2.85 7.03
CA ARG A 109 -10.38 2.22 7.52
C ARG A 109 -10.85 1.11 6.57
N SER A 110 -10.86 1.40 5.28
CA SER A 110 -11.23 0.45 4.23
C SER A 110 -10.24 -0.72 4.17
N PHE A 111 -8.94 -0.44 4.34
CA PHE A 111 -7.93 -1.49 4.44
C PHE A 111 -8.10 -2.34 5.70
N ASN A 112 -8.34 -1.73 6.87
CA ASN A 112 -8.61 -2.50 8.09
C ASN A 112 -9.85 -3.39 7.95
N HIS A 113 -10.89 -2.90 7.29
CA HIS A 113 -12.09 -3.67 7.00
C HIS A 113 -11.77 -4.88 6.13
N PHE A 114 -10.98 -4.72 5.07
CA PHE A 114 -10.51 -5.83 4.25
C PHE A 114 -9.75 -6.89 5.06
N VAL A 115 -8.81 -6.48 5.92
CA VAL A 115 -8.03 -7.43 6.73
C VAL A 115 -8.92 -8.22 7.69
N LYS A 116 -9.89 -7.58 8.34
CA LYS A 116 -10.86 -8.24 9.23
C LYS A 116 -11.76 -9.22 8.46
N PHE A 117 -12.30 -8.77 7.34
CA PHE A 117 -13.13 -9.60 6.49
C PHE A 117 -12.36 -10.83 5.98
N TRP A 118 -11.10 -10.64 5.54
CA TRP A 118 -10.25 -11.75 5.10
C TRP A 118 -9.98 -12.75 6.23
N ALA A 119 -9.63 -12.25 7.43
CA ALA A 119 -9.42 -13.08 8.60
C ALA A 119 -10.68 -13.92 8.92
N SER A 120 -11.86 -13.29 8.96
CA SER A 120 -13.14 -13.98 9.19
C SER A 120 -13.43 -15.04 8.13
N MET A 121 -13.19 -14.73 6.84
CA MET A 121 -13.30 -15.66 5.72
C MET A 121 -12.36 -16.86 5.85
N SER A 122 -11.13 -16.65 6.35
CA SER A 122 -10.14 -17.70 6.50
C SER A 122 -10.44 -18.68 7.64
N VAL A 123 -11.13 -18.21 8.70
CA VAL A 123 -11.37 -19.01 9.92
C VAL A 123 -12.78 -19.59 9.95
N THR A 124 -13.79 -18.76 9.66
CA THR A 124 -15.20 -19.11 9.90
C THR A 124 -16.01 -19.23 8.62
N HIS A 125 -15.47 -18.80 7.47
CA HIS A 125 -16.21 -18.66 6.21
C HIS A 125 -17.50 -17.83 6.35
N ARG A 126 -17.56 -16.90 7.33
CA ARG A 126 -18.71 -16.03 7.56
C ARG A 126 -18.52 -14.67 6.91
N LEU A 127 -19.50 -14.24 6.13
CA LEU A 127 -19.56 -12.89 5.60
C LEU A 127 -19.70 -11.90 6.77
N GLU A 128 -18.75 -10.97 6.86
CA GLU A 128 -18.90 -9.75 7.66
C GLU A 128 -19.65 -8.68 6.83
N ASP A 129 -19.72 -7.45 7.35
CA ASP A 129 -20.32 -6.33 6.64
C ASP A 129 -19.65 -6.15 5.27
N LEU A 130 -20.45 -5.94 4.23
CA LEU A 130 -19.93 -5.82 2.88
C LEU A 130 -19.35 -4.41 2.64
N PRO A 131 -18.25 -4.29 1.89
CA PRO A 131 -17.74 -2.97 1.49
C PRO A 131 -18.73 -2.25 0.57
N CYS A 132 -18.85 -0.94 0.76
CA CYS A 132 -19.58 -0.06 -0.15
C CYS A 132 -18.62 0.48 -1.22
N HIS A 133 -18.97 0.32 -2.50
CA HIS A 133 -18.17 0.78 -3.64
C HIS A 133 -18.80 1.97 -4.38
N GLU A 134 -19.93 2.49 -3.89
CA GLU A 134 -20.68 3.55 -4.54
C GLU A 134 -20.00 4.91 -4.35
N LYS A 135 -19.17 5.30 -5.32
CA LYS A 135 -18.47 6.60 -5.32
C LYS A 135 -19.41 7.80 -5.54
N VAL A 136 -20.62 7.58 -6.04
CA VAL A 136 -21.61 8.63 -6.33
C VAL A 136 -22.17 9.26 -5.05
N LEU A 137 -21.95 8.64 -3.89
CA LEU A 137 -22.34 9.19 -2.58
C LEU A 137 -21.51 10.41 -2.16
N VAL A 138 -20.34 10.62 -2.76
CA VAL A 138 -19.49 11.78 -2.49
C VAL A 138 -19.74 12.80 -3.58
N GLU A 139 -20.60 13.78 -3.29
CA GLU A 139 -20.84 14.90 -4.19
C GLU A 139 -19.60 15.80 -4.26
N ASP A 140 -19.26 16.25 -5.47
CA ASP A 140 -18.21 17.25 -5.71
C ASP A 140 -18.80 18.45 -6.46
N PRO A 141 -19.71 19.23 -5.84
CA PRO A 141 -20.40 20.34 -6.49
C PRO A 141 -19.44 21.45 -6.95
N ASP A 142 -18.32 21.60 -6.23
CA ASP A 142 -17.32 22.64 -6.49
C ASP A 142 -16.17 22.16 -7.39
N GLY A 143 -16.18 20.89 -7.84
CA GLY A 143 -15.16 20.33 -8.71
C GLY A 143 -13.77 20.27 -8.07
N LEU A 144 -13.70 20.14 -6.74
CA LEU A 144 -12.48 20.10 -5.94
C LEU A 144 -11.51 19.02 -6.41
N ALA A 145 -12.02 17.86 -6.85
CA ALA A 145 -11.17 16.79 -7.36
C ALA A 145 -10.30 17.28 -8.53
N SER A 146 -10.88 18.06 -9.45
CA SER A 146 -10.16 18.60 -10.61
C SER A 146 -9.13 19.66 -10.20
N ILE A 147 -9.48 20.49 -9.21
CA ILE A 147 -8.59 21.54 -8.66
C ILE A 147 -7.36 20.90 -8.03
N TYR A 148 -7.55 19.98 -7.08
CA TYR A 148 -6.43 19.32 -6.39
C TYR A 148 -5.56 18.48 -7.34
N LEU A 149 -6.17 17.82 -8.33
CA LEU A 149 -5.41 17.08 -9.34
C LEU A 149 -4.53 18.01 -10.19
N ASN A 150 -5.03 19.19 -10.55
CA ASN A 150 -4.25 20.17 -11.30
C ASN A 150 -3.12 20.76 -10.45
N ASP A 151 -3.37 21.07 -9.18
CA ASP A 151 -2.35 21.55 -8.25
C ASP A 151 -1.24 20.51 -8.05
N TRP A 152 -1.62 19.24 -7.85
CA TRP A 152 -0.67 18.13 -7.76
C TRP A 152 0.17 17.96 -9.04
N ARG A 153 -0.46 18.05 -10.22
CA ARG A 153 0.26 18.00 -11.50
C ARG A 153 1.25 19.15 -11.65
N ASN A 154 0.86 20.36 -11.24
CA ASN A 154 1.73 21.53 -11.29
C ASN A 154 2.92 21.38 -10.33
N PHE A 155 2.66 20.87 -9.12
CA PHE A 155 3.71 20.52 -8.16
C PHE A 155 4.72 19.53 -8.76
N LEU A 156 4.26 18.42 -9.33
CA LEU A 156 5.13 17.42 -9.95
C LEU A 156 5.98 17.97 -11.10
N LYS A 157 5.39 18.82 -11.96
CA LYS A 157 6.12 19.51 -13.03
C LYS A 157 7.23 20.41 -12.49
N ASN A 158 6.95 21.13 -11.40
CA ASN A 158 7.92 22.02 -10.77
C ASN A 158 9.07 21.25 -10.11
N CYS A 159 8.79 20.05 -9.58
CA CYS A 159 9.83 19.17 -9.02
C CYS A 159 10.70 18.48 -10.08
N SER A 160 10.17 18.29 -11.30
CA SER A 160 10.86 17.60 -12.40
C SER A 160 11.54 18.54 -13.40
N ALA A 161 11.34 19.86 -13.27
CA ALA A 161 12.15 20.84 -13.99
C ALA A 161 13.58 20.85 -13.40
N PRO A 162 14.64 20.75 -14.24
CA PRO A 162 15.99 20.97 -13.74
C PRO A 162 16.04 22.39 -13.21
N SER A 163 16.27 22.52 -11.91
CA SER A 163 16.58 23.80 -11.29
C SER A 163 17.77 24.39 -12.05
N SER A 164 17.51 25.44 -12.84
CA SER A 164 18.56 26.29 -13.39
C SER A 164 19.22 26.97 -12.20
N ALA A 165 20.24 26.32 -11.64
CA ALA A 165 21.09 26.87 -10.62
C ALA A 165 21.82 28.07 -11.23
N ASN A 166 21.27 29.25 -10.96
CA ASN A 166 21.93 30.52 -11.13
C ASN A 166 23.14 30.52 -10.20
N SER A 167 24.34 30.64 -10.76
CA SER A 167 25.58 30.79 -10.02
C SER A 167 25.64 32.18 -9.39
N GLY A 168 25.88 32.24 -8.08
CA GLY A 168 26.34 33.46 -7.41
C GLY A 168 25.61 33.76 -6.10
N GLY A 169 26.29 33.50 -4.99
CA GLY A 169 25.89 34.00 -3.66
C GLY A 169 26.26 33.01 -2.56
N GLY A 170 27.49 33.10 -2.06
CA GLY A 170 27.93 32.28 -0.93
C GLY A 170 27.07 32.53 0.31
N VAL A 171 26.54 31.45 0.88
CA VAL A 171 25.92 31.44 2.21
C VAL A 171 26.76 30.53 3.08
N THR A 172 27.37 31.12 4.10
CA THR A 172 28.10 30.42 5.16
C THR A 172 27.17 29.44 5.90
N PRO A 173 27.64 28.22 6.24
CA PRO A 173 26.81 27.25 6.93
C PRO A 173 26.50 27.68 8.38
N PRO A 174 25.32 27.32 8.93
CA PRO A 174 24.97 27.68 10.30
C PRO A 174 25.74 26.84 11.32
N THR A 175 26.23 27.52 12.36
CA THR A 175 26.90 26.93 13.54
C THR A 175 25.94 26.06 14.35
N VAL A 176 26.33 24.82 14.60
CA VAL A 176 25.63 23.89 15.51
C VAL A 176 25.89 24.30 16.96
N VAL A 177 24.83 24.52 17.73
CA VAL A 177 24.87 24.72 19.19
C VAL A 177 24.53 23.39 19.87
N PRO A 178 25.33 22.88 20.83
CA PRO A 178 25.00 21.64 21.53
C PRO A 178 23.82 21.84 22.50
N GLN A 179 22.89 20.88 22.54
CA GLN A 179 21.92 20.79 23.63
C GLN A 179 22.55 20.10 24.83
N ASP A 180 22.64 20.82 25.95
CA ASP A 180 22.83 20.22 27.27
C ASP A 180 21.54 19.50 27.68
N ARG A 181 21.67 18.21 28.06
CA ARG A 181 20.60 17.44 28.71
C ARG A 181 20.61 17.74 30.21
N SER A 182 19.47 18.16 30.74
CA SER A 182 19.10 18.00 32.15
C SER A 182 18.44 16.63 32.37
#